data_AF-Q8BJG2-F1
#
_entry.id   AF-Q8BJG2-F1
#
_cell.length_a   1.000
_cell.length_b   1.000
_cell.length_c   1.000
_cell.angle_alpha   90.00
_cell.angle_beta   90.00
_cell.angle_gamma   90.00
#
_symmetry.space_group_name_H-M   'P 1'
#
loop_
_entity.id
_entity.type
_entity.pdbx_description
1 polymer ?
#
loop_
_entity_poly.entity_id
_entity_poly.type
_entity_poly.pdbx_seq_one_letter_code
_entity_poly.pdbx_strand_id
1 'polypeptide(L)'
;MADNPVLELLLRRLEVADGGLDSAELATQLGVEHQAVVGAVKSLQALGEVIEAELRSTKCWELTTEGEEIAREGSHEARVFRSIPLEGLVQSELMHLPSGKVGFSKAMSNKWIRVDKSAADGPRVFRVVDSIEDEVQKRLQLVQAGQAEKLAEKERNELRKRKLLTEVILKTYWVSKGKAFSTSVSKQEAELSPEMISSGSWRDRPFKPYNFSARGVLPDSGHLHPLLKVRSQFRQIFLEMGFTEMPTDNFIESSFWNFDALFQPQQHPARDQHDTFFLRGW
;
A
#
# COMPACT_ATOMS: atom_id res chain seq x y z
N MET A 1 -5.11 -17.29 -17.97
CA MET A 1 -5.64 -16.92 -16.63
C MET A 1 -6.59 -18.02 -16.21
N ALA A 2 -6.31 -18.60 -15.05
CA ALA A 2 -6.80 -19.89 -14.60
C ALA A 2 -8.32 -20.07 -14.77
N ASP A 3 -8.71 -21.23 -15.29
CA ASP A 3 -9.99 -21.84 -14.97
C ASP A 3 -10.07 -21.88 -13.45
N ASN A 4 -10.75 -20.91 -12.84
CA ASN A 4 -10.81 -20.79 -11.40
C ASN A 4 -11.99 -21.68 -10.97
N PRO A 5 -11.75 -22.91 -10.48
CA PRO A 5 -12.84 -23.81 -10.12
C PRO A 5 -13.76 -23.20 -9.05
N VAL A 6 -13.21 -22.28 -8.25
CA VAL A 6 -13.94 -21.51 -7.23
C VAL A 6 -15.02 -20.63 -7.86
N LEU A 7 -14.82 -20.14 -9.09
CA LEU A 7 -15.76 -19.25 -9.78
C LEU A 7 -17.02 -20.00 -10.23
N GLU A 8 -16.86 -21.13 -10.93
CA GLU A 8 -18.01 -21.97 -11.32
C GLU A 8 -18.75 -22.50 -10.09
N LEU A 9 -18.00 -22.89 -9.06
CA LEU A 9 -18.59 -23.43 -7.85
C LEU A 9 -19.33 -22.36 -7.03
N LEU A 10 -18.84 -21.12 -7.03
CA LEU A 10 -19.55 -19.97 -6.48
C LEU A 10 -20.87 -19.73 -7.23
N LEU A 11 -20.85 -19.73 -8.57
CA LEU A 11 -22.08 -19.57 -9.37
C LEU A 11 -23.10 -20.68 -9.09
N ARG A 12 -22.66 -21.95 -9.01
CA ARG A 12 -23.55 -23.08 -8.67
C ARG A 12 -24.14 -22.96 -7.27
N ARG A 13 -23.34 -22.53 -6.28
CA ARG A 13 -23.86 -22.31 -4.92
C ARG A 13 -24.83 -21.14 -4.87
N LEU A 14 -24.55 -20.09 -5.64
CA LEU A 14 -25.40 -18.92 -5.74
C LEU A 14 -26.71 -19.22 -6.49
N GLU A 15 -26.72 -20.17 -7.42
CA GLU A 15 -27.94 -20.69 -8.06
C GLU A 15 -28.90 -21.30 -7.02
N VAL A 16 -28.38 -22.14 -6.12
CA VAL A 16 -29.14 -22.86 -5.09
C VAL A 16 -29.52 -21.97 -3.90
N ALA A 17 -28.77 -20.91 -3.63
CA ALA A 17 -29.03 -20.01 -2.51
C ALA A 17 -30.22 -19.06 -2.79
N ASP A 18 -31.14 -18.99 -1.84
CA ASP A 18 -32.26 -18.04 -1.86
C ASP A 18 -31.83 -16.70 -1.25
N GLY A 19 -31.41 -15.77 -2.10
CA GLY A 19 -31.19 -14.36 -1.76
C GLY A 19 -29.73 -13.90 -1.90
N GLY A 20 -28.77 -14.62 -1.33
CA GLY A 20 -27.35 -14.28 -1.42
C GLY A 20 -26.45 -15.18 -0.59
N LEU A 21 -25.14 -14.97 -0.72
CA LEU A 21 -24.08 -15.73 -0.06
C LEU A 21 -23.03 -14.79 0.55
N ASP A 22 -22.60 -15.06 1.77
CA ASP A 22 -21.41 -14.42 2.31
C ASP A 22 -20.14 -15.14 1.82
N SER A 23 -19.21 -14.38 1.25
CA SER A 23 -17.90 -14.86 0.82
C SER A 23 -17.09 -15.60 1.89
N ALA A 24 -17.19 -15.20 3.18
CA ALA A 24 -16.44 -15.82 4.28
C ALA A 24 -17.06 -17.16 4.71
N GLU A 25 -18.39 -17.24 4.74
CA GLU A 25 -19.10 -18.49 4.98
C GLU A 25 -18.84 -19.48 3.85
N LEU A 26 -18.88 -19.00 2.60
CA LEU A 26 -18.57 -19.81 1.43
C LEU A 26 -17.12 -20.31 1.45
N ALA A 27 -16.14 -19.46 1.79
CA ALA A 27 -14.74 -19.87 1.93
C ALA A 27 -14.59 -21.00 2.96
N THR A 28 -15.27 -20.87 4.10
CA THR A 28 -15.26 -21.87 5.17
C THR A 28 -15.92 -23.19 4.73
N GLN A 29 -17.05 -23.14 4.03
CA GLN A 29 -17.75 -24.33 3.52
C GLN A 29 -16.94 -25.07 2.44
N LEU A 30 -16.15 -24.34 1.66
CA LEU A 30 -15.34 -24.88 0.58
C LEU A 30 -13.94 -25.32 1.04
N GLY A 31 -13.54 -24.98 2.27
CA GLY A 31 -12.20 -25.25 2.77
C GLY A 31 -11.10 -24.51 1.99
N VAL A 32 -11.42 -23.34 1.43
CA VAL A 32 -10.49 -22.52 0.64
C VAL A 32 -10.20 -21.20 1.36
N GLU A 33 -9.07 -20.59 1.06
CA GLU A 33 -8.75 -19.27 1.60
C GLU A 33 -9.75 -18.20 1.11
N HIS A 34 -10.14 -17.31 2.03
CA HIS A 34 -11.07 -16.21 1.73
C HIS A 34 -10.62 -15.36 0.54
N GLN A 35 -9.31 -15.16 0.37
CA GLN A 35 -8.76 -14.38 -0.74
C GLN A 35 -9.07 -15.00 -2.11
N ALA A 36 -9.15 -16.33 -2.21
CA ALA A 36 -9.51 -17.00 -3.46
C ALA A 36 -10.96 -16.72 -3.87
N VAL A 37 -11.88 -16.74 -2.89
CA VAL A 37 -13.30 -16.42 -3.09
C VAL A 37 -13.45 -14.94 -3.46
N VAL A 38 -12.77 -14.04 -2.77
CA VAL A 38 -12.75 -12.60 -3.10
C VAL A 38 -12.23 -12.34 -4.52
N GLY A 39 -11.18 -13.05 -4.93
CA GLY A 39 -10.66 -13.00 -6.30
C GLY A 39 -11.67 -13.44 -7.35
N ALA A 40 -12.41 -14.51 -7.08
CA ALA A 40 -13.48 -15.01 -7.94
C ALA A 40 -14.65 -14.01 -8.06
N VAL A 41 -15.09 -13.42 -6.93
CA VAL A 41 -16.14 -12.38 -6.92
C VAL A 41 -15.74 -11.19 -7.79
N LYS A 42 -14.51 -10.68 -7.65
CA LYS A 42 -14.03 -9.55 -8.49
C LYS A 42 -13.98 -9.90 -9.98
N SER A 43 -13.61 -11.13 -10.30
CA SER A 43 -13.58 -11.61 -11.69
C SER A 43 -14.98 -11.67 -12.29
N LEU A 44 -15.97 -12.14 -11.52
CA LEU A 44 -17.38 -12.15 -11.92
C LEU A 44 -17.97 -10.74 -12.07
N GLN A 45 -17.61 -9.80 -11.20
CA GLN A 45 -17.99 -8.39 -11.37
C GLN A 45 -17.37 -7.77 -12.63
N ALA A 46 -16.15 -8.17 -12.99
CA ALA A 46 -15.48 -7.68 -14.21
C ALA A 46 -16.09 -8.24 -15.51
N LEU A 47 -16.77 -9.39 -15.43
CA LEU A 47 -17.48 -10.02 -16.55
C LEU A 47 -18.85 -9.37 -16.84
N GLY A 48 -19.24 -8.34 -16.08
CA GLY A 48 -20.48 -7.58 -16.25
C GLY A 48 -21.44 -7.73 -15.08
N GLU A 49 -22.74 -7.58 -15.34
CA GLU A 49 -23.82 -7.69 -14.32
C GLU A 49 -24.20 -9.16 -14.03
N VAL A 50 -23.23 -10.08 -13.99
CA VAL A 50 -23.46 -11.51 -13.69
C VAL A 50 -23.83 -11.70 -12.22
N ILE A 51 -23.15 -10.97 -11.34
CA ILE A 51 -23.41 -10.94 -9.90
C ILE A 51 -23.48 -9.51 -9.41
N GLU A 52 -24.23 -9.28 -8.35
CA GLU A 52 -24.12 -8.09 -7.53
C GLU A 52 -23.33 -8.46 -6.27
N ALA A 53 -22.37 -7.63 -5.87
CA ALA A 53 -21.61 -7.89 -4.65
C ALA A 53 -21.49 -6.61 -3.81
N GLU A 54 -22.03 -6.68 -2.61
CA GLU A 54 -21.99 -5.62 -1.61
C GLU A 54 -20.81 -5.87 -0.67
N LEU A 55 -19.92 -4.88 -0.52
CA LEU A 55 -18.81 -4.96 0.42
C LEU A 55 -19.29 -4.65 1.83
N ARG A 56 -19.22 -5.64 2.73
CA ARG A 56 -19.49 -5.50 4.16
C ARG A 56 -18.17 -5.53 4.93
N SER A 57 -18.07 -4.69 5.95
CA SER A 57 -16.88 -4.64 6.81
C SER A 57 -17.27 -4.85 8.25
N THR A 58 -16.76 -5.91 8.85
CA THR A 58 -16.92 -6.19 10.27
C THR A 58 -15.64 -5.82 10.99
N LYS A 59 -15.78 -5.03 12.06
CA LYS A 59 -14.65 -4.64 12.90
C LYS A 59 -14.49 -5.68 13.99
N CYS A 60 -13.33 -6.30 14.03
CA CYS A 60 -12.96 -7.29 15.03
C CYS A 60 -11.81 -6.72 15.86
N TRP A 61 -11.79 -7.05 17.14
CA TRP A 61 -10.69 -6.69 18.01
C TRP A 61 -9.87 -7.95 18.26
N GLU A 62 -8.63 -7.93 17.81
CA GLU A 62 -7.69 -9.03 18.01
C GLU A 62 -6.59 -8.60 18.97
N LEU A 63 -6.16 -9.54 19.81
CA LEU A 63 -5.02 -9.35 20.69
C LEU A 63 -3.74 -9.39 19.86
N THR A 64 -2.77 -8.55 20.21
CA THR A 64 -1.42 -8.69 19.67
C THR A 64 -0.70 -9.85 20.35
N THR A 65 0.43 -10.30 19.80
CA THR A 65 1.26 -11.34 20.43
C THR A 65 1.64 -11.00 21.87
N GLU A 66 1.97 -9.73 22.14
CA GLU A 66 2.23 -9.21 23.48
C GLU A 66 0.95 -9.19 24.34
N GLY A 67 -0.20 -8.84 23.75
CA GLY A 67 -1.49 -8.86 24.42
C GLY A 67 -1.92 -10.26 24.87
N GLU A 68 -1.66 -11.29 24.05
CA GLU A 68 -1.91 -12.69 24.39
C GLU A 68 -1.01 -13.18 25.54
N GLU A 69 0.25 -12.77 25.54
CA GLU A 69 1.19 -13.08 26.62
C GLU A 69 0.73 -12.45 27.95
N ILE A 70 0.29 -11.19 27.92
CA ILE A 70 -0.23 -10.50 29.09
C ILE A 70 -1.54 -11.14 29.58
N ALA A 71 -2.44 -11.54 28.67
CA ALA A 71 -3.67 -12.24 29.05
C ALA A 71 -3.36 -13.54 29.82
N ARG A 72 -2.29 -14.25 29.43
CA ARG A 72 -1.87 -15.51 30.05
C ARG A 72 -1.12 -15.33 31.38
N GLU A 73 -0.06 -14.51 31.40
CA GLU A 73 0.87 -14.46 32.54
C GLU A 73 0.75 -13.18 33.39
N GLY A 74 -0.18 -12.27 33.04
CA GLY A 74 -0.40 -11.00 33.73
C GLY A 74 0.31 -9.83 33.09
N SER A 75 -0.09 -8.61 33.44
CA SER A 75 0.49 -7.37 32.92
C SER A 75 1.92 -7.14 33.41
N HIS A 76 2.70 -6.42 32.62
CA HIS A 76 4.10 -6.11 32.95
C HIS A 76 4.23 -5.43 34.33
N GLU A 77 3.31 -4.51 34.66
CA GLU A 77 3.24 -3.86 35.97
C GLU A 77 2.91 -4.83 37.12
N ALA A 78 2.01 -5.80 36.89
CA ALA A 78 1.66 -6.81 37.89
C ALA A 78 2.79 -7.84 38.09
N ARG A 79 3.47 -8.25 37.02
CA ARG A 79 4.65 -9.11 37.06
C ARG A 79 5.78 -8.44 37.84
N VAL A 80 6.05 -7.16 37.57
CA VAL A 80 7.05 -6.37 38.31
C VAL A 80 6.68 -6.27 39.79
N PHE A 81 5.44 -5.96 40.15
CA PHE A 81 5.02 -5.91 41.55
C PHE A 81 5.20 -7.25 42.28
N ARG A 82 4.82 -8.38 41.64
CA ARG A 82 4.99 -9.73 42.20
C ARG A 82 6.47 -10.10 42.38
N SER A 83 7.36 -9.62 41.51
CA SER A 83 8.80 -9.90 41.56
C SER A 83 9.57 -9.21 42.70
N ILE A 84 9.06 -8.10 43.24
CA ILE A 84 9.76 -7.30 44.27
C ILE A 84 9.50 -7.88 45.65
N PRO A 85 10.44 -8.47 46.41
CA PRO A 85 10.15 -8.97 47.76
C PRO A 85 9.83 -7.84 48.77
N LEU A 86 9.30 -8.19 49.94
CA LEU A 86 9.01 -7.21 51.02
C LEU A 86 10.27 -6.44 51.48
N GLU A 87 11.44 -7.06 51.35
CA GLU A 87 12.76 -6.48 51.68
C GLU A 87 13.25 -5.46 50.64
N GLY A 88 12.51 -5.30 49.54
CA GLY A 88 12.86 -4.44 48.41
C GLY A 88 13.84 -5.09 47.44
N LEU A 89 13.77 -4.67 46.17
CA LEU A 89 14.65 -5.15 45.09
C LEU A 89 15.53 -4.01 44.57
N VAL A 90 16.77 -4.32 44.16
CA VAL A 90 17.65 -3.35 43.53
C VAL A 90 17.07 -2.94 42.17
N GLN A 91 17.01 -1.64 41.90
CA GLN A 91 16.41 -1.12 40.66
C GLN A 91 17.11 -1.68 39.41
N SER A 92 18.44 -1.81 39.43
CA SER A 92 19.22 -2.33 38.30
C SER A 92 18.80 -3.76 37.92
N GLU A 93 18.63 -4.64 38.91
CA GLU A 93 18.21 -6.03 38.70
C GLU A 93 16.79 -6.10 38.13
N LEU A 94 15.89 -5.27 38.67
CA LEU A 94 14.51 -5.18 38.17
C LEU A 94 14.48 -4.72 36.70
N MET A 95 15.35 -3.80 36.31
CA MET A 95 15.40 -3.26 34.95
C MET A 95 16.00 -4.25 33.92
N HIS A 96 16.77 -5.25 34.38
CA HIS A 96 17.30 -6.32 33.54
C HIS A 96 16.27 -7.41 33.20
N LEU A 97 15.13 -7.45 33.90
CA LEU A 97 14.06 -8.40 33.59
C LEU A 97 13.37 -8.02 32.25
N PRO A 98 12.90 -9.00 31.46
CA PRO A 98 12.28 -8.76 30.14
C PRO A 98 11.13 -7.74 30.17
N SER A 99 10.31 -7.77 31.22
CA SER A 99 9.17 -6.86 31.45
C SER A 99 9.50 -5.68 32.37
N GLY A 100 10.74 -5.61 32.87
CA GLY A 100 11.15 -4.76 33.99
C GLY A 100 10.99 -3.27 33.70
N LYS A 101 11.58 -2.80 32.60
CA LYS A 101 11.58 -1.38 32.22
C LYS A 101 10.18 -0.81 31.93
N VAL A 102 9.35 -1.59 31.25
CA VAL A 102 7.98 -1.21 30.87
C VAL A 102 7.06 -1.28 32.09
N GLY A 103 7.13 -2.38 32.86
CA GLY A 103 6.33 -2.58 34.06
C GLY A 103 6.67 -1.61 35.20
N PHE A 104 7.94 -1.28 35.41
CA PHE A 104 8.39 -0.35 36.45
C PHE A 104 7.79 1.05 36.28
N SER A 105 7.85 1.60 35.07
CA SER A 105 7.31 2.94 34.78
C SER A 105 5.80 3.03 35.05
N LYS A 106 5.06 1.98 34.68
CA LYS A 106 3.60 1.95 34.87
C LYS A 106 3.22 1.65 36.33
N ALA A 107 3.93 0.75 37.01
CA ALA A 107 3.75 0.47 38.44
C ALA A 107 4.04 1.71 39.31
N MET A 108 5.03 2.54 38.94
CA MET A 108 5.28 3.84 39.56
C MET A 108 4.11 4.81 39.34
N SER A 109 3.58 4.89 38.11
CA SER A 109 2.44 5.77 37.79
C SER A 109 1.16 5.37 38.53
N ASN A 110 0.97 4.06 38.78
CA ASN A 110 -0.14 3.51 39.55
C ASN A 110 0.08 3.56 41.07
N LYS A 111 1.22 4.10 41.54
CA LYS A 111 1.62 4.18 42.96
C LYS A 111 1.70 2.82 43.67
N TRP A 112 1.98 1.74 42.94
CA TRP A 112 2.13 0.39 43.51
C TRP A 112 3.50 0.17 44.14
N ILE A 113 4.50 0.90 43.67
CA ILE A 113 5.89 0.80 44.09
C ILE A 113 6.47 2.19 44.39
N ARG A 114 7.47 2.26 45.26
CA ARG A 114 8.24 3.47 45.59
C ARG A 114 9.73 3.19 45.45
N VAL A 115 10.50 4.22 45.09
CA VAL A 115 11.96 4.14 45.01
C VAL A 115 12.57 4.84 46.22
N ASP A 116 13.49 4.17 46.88
CA ASP A 116 14.32 4.71 47.94
C ASP A 116 15.76 4.86 47.45
N LYS A 117 16.34 6.06 47.59
CA LYS A 117 17.70 6.38 47.14
C LYS A 117 18.73 6.35 48.28
N SER A 118 18.30 5.96 49.49
CA SER A 118 19.12 6.02 50.71
C SER A 118 20.02 4.80 50.94
N ALA A 119 19.91 3.75 50.13
CA ALA A 119 20.69 2.52 50.29
C ALA A 119 22.08 2.63 49.65
N ALA A 120 23.11 2.11 50.33
CA ALA A 120 24.51 2.12 49.88
C ALA A 120 24.76 1.32 48.59
N ASP A 121 23.87 0.38 48.26
CA ASP A 121 23.95 -0.55 47.12
C ASP A 121 23.17 -0.06 45.89
N GLY A 122 22.78 1.23 45.86
CA GLY A 122 22.01 1.87 44.80
C GLY A 122 20.50 1.98 45.09
N PRO A 123 19.72 2.59 44.18
CA PRO A 123 18.29 2.81 44.39
C PRO A 123 17.51 1.49 44.54
N ARG A 124 16.72 1.36 45.61
CA ARG A 124 15.88 0.20 45.88
C ARG A 124 14.41 0.49 45.66
N VAL A 125 13.68 -0.50 45.15
CA VAL A 125 12.24 -0.42 44.88
C VAL A 125 11.49 -1.22 45.95
N PHE A 126 10.54 -0.59 46.62
CA PHE A 126 9.67 -1.21 47.62
C PHE A 126 8.22 -1.22 47.16
N ARG A 127 7.45 -2.23 47.59
CA ARG A 127 5.99 -2.25 47.43
C ARG A 127 5.35 -1.21 48.37
N VAL A 128 4.34 -0.50 47.88
CA VAL A 128 3.55 0.46 48.68
C VAL A 128 2.24 -0.16 49.16
N VAL A 129 1.69 -1.07 48.35
CA VAL A 129 0.44 -1.79 48.61
C VAL A 129 0.72 -3.27 48.84
N ASP A 130 -0.11 -3.95 49.62
CA ASP A 130 0.05 -5.38 49.93
C ASP A 130 -0.53 -6.29 48.84
N SER A 131 -1.60 -5.85 48.18
CA SER A 131 -2.26 -6.56 47.09
C SER A 131 -2.55 -5.62 45.91
N ILE A 132 -2.50 -6.17 44.70
CA ILE A 132 -2.88 -5.48 43.46
C ILE A 132 -3.93 -6.28 42.72
N GLU A 133 -4.82 -5.58 42.04
CA GLU A 133 -5.71 -6.18 41.04
C GLU A 133 -5.20 -5.87 39.64
N ASP A 134 -4.94 -6.93 38.86
CA ASP A 134 -4.49 -6.80 37.48
C ASP A 134 -5.69 -6.57 36.55
N GLU A 135 -6.20 -5.34 36.53
CA GLU A 135 -7.30 -4.95 35.64
C GLU A 135 -6.94 -5.13 34.16
N VAL A 136 -5.67 -4.94 33.79
CA VAL A 136 -5.21 -5.03 32.40
C VAL A 136 -5.31 -6.48 31.93
N GLN A 137 -4.86 -7.44 32.73
CA GLN A 137 -5.03 -8.86 32.44
C GLN A 137 -6.51 -9.24 32.34
N LYS A 138 -7.34 -8.84 33.31
CA LYS A 138 -8.79 -9.14 33.29
C LYS A 138 -9.45 -8.60 32.02
N ARG A 139 -9.12 -7.36 31.60
CA ARG A 139 -9.64 -6.76 30.36
C ARG A 139 -9.20 -7.53 29.11
N LEU A 140 -7.93 -7.94 29.02
CA LEU A 140 -7.43 -8.69 27.86
C LEU A 140 -8.00 -10.12 27.79
N GLN A 141 -8.23 -10.77 28.94
CA GLN A 141 -8.94 -12.06 28.99
C GLN A 141 -10.38 -11.95 28.51
N LEU A 142 -11.07 -10.85 28.80
CA LEU A 142 -12.42 -10.58 28.26
C LEU A 142 -12.40 -10.38 26.74
N VAL A 143 -11.37 -9.72 26.20
CA VAL A 143 -11.17 -9.63 24.74
C VAL A 143 -10.91 -11.01 24.14
N GLN A 144 -10.06 -11.82 24.77
CA GLN A 144 -9.76 -13.19 24.32
C GLN A 144 -11.01 -14.09 24.30
N ALA A 145 -11.94 -13.89 25.23
CA ALA A 145 -13.22 -14.57 25.28
C ALA A 145 -14.26 -14.06 24.25
N GLY A 146 -13.85 -13.20 23.29
CA GLY A 146 -14.73 -12.63 22.27
C GLY A 146 -15.69 -11.55 22.79
N GLN A 147 -15.49 -11.06 24.02
CA GLN A 147 -16.33 -10.04 24.65
C GLN A 147 -15.70 -8.65 24.62
N ALA A 148 -14.90 -8.37 23.58
CA ALA A 148 -14.29 -7.06 23.37
C ALA A 148 -15.33 -5.92 23.39
N GLU A 149 -16.58 -6.20 22.98
CA GLU A 149 -17.65 -5.21 22.97
C GLU A 149 -18.13 -4.74 24.35
N LYS A 150 -17.84 -5.48 25.42
CA LYS A 150 -18.18 -5.07 26.79
C LYS A 150 -17.23 -4.02 27.37
N LEU A 151 -16.05 -3.82 26.77
CA LEU A 151 -15.08 -2.82 27.22
C LEU A 151 -15.50 -1.43 26.78
N ALA A 152 -15.34 -0.44 27.67
CA ALA A 152 -15.62 0.95 27.33
C ALA A 152 -14.63 1.46 26.26
N GLU A 153 -15.06 2.38 25.40
CA GLU A 153 -14.24 2.92 24.32
C GLU A 153 -12.92 3.54 24.83
N LYS A 154 -12.95 4.17 26.01
CA LYS A 154 -11.75 4.72 26.67
C LYS A 154 -10.71 3.64 26.98
N GLU A 155 -11.15 2.47 27.47
CA GLU A 155 -10.27 1.36 27.84
C GLU A 155 -9.66 0.71 26.61
N ARG A 156 -10.45 0.50 25.55
CA ARG A 156 -9.94 -0.03 24.27
C ARG A 156 -8.90 0.90 23.64
N ASN A 157 -9.13 2.21 23.70
CA ASN A 157 -8.19 3.20 23.20
C ASN A 157 -6.87 3.22 23.99
N GLU A 158 -6.90 3.01 25.31
CA GLU A 158 -5.68 2.86 26.12
C GLU A 158 -4.92 1.57 25.73
N LEU A 159 -5.60 0.43 25.65
CA LEU A 159 -4.98 -0.85 25.26
C LEU A 159 -4.39 -0.80 23.85
N ARG A 160 -5.05 -0.12 22.92
CA ARG A 160 -4.55 0.12 21.56
C ARG A 160 -3.31 1.01 21.55
N LYS A 161 -3.29 2.12 22.30
CA LYS A 161 -2.09 2.96 22.45
C LYS A 161 -0.90 2.19 23.04
N ARG A 162 -1.19 1.24 23.92
CA ARG A 162 -0.20 0.31 24.50
C ARG A 162 0.21 -0.83 23.55
N LYS A 163 -0.33 -0.91 22.33
CA LYS A 163 -0.08 -1.99 21.35
C LYS A 163 -0.46 -3.39 21.84
N LEU A 164 -1.40 -3.50 22.79
CA LEU A 164 -1.90 -4.77 23.31
C LEU A 164 -3.12 -5.29 22.55
N LEU A 165 -3.74 -4.40 21.75
CA LEU A 165 -4.96 -4.64 21.01
C LEU A 165 -4.85 -4.00 19.63
N THR A 166 -5.30 -4.71 18.60
CA THR A 166 -5.37 -4.22 17.21
C THR A 166 -6.78 -4.35 16.67
N GLU A 167 -7.24 -3.29 15.98
CA GLU A 167 -8.51 -3.29 15.26
C GLU A 167 -8.27 -3.92 13.89
N VAL A 168 -8.86 -5.09 13.66
CA VAL A 168 -8.79 -5.81 12.39
C VAL A 168 -10.12 -5.63 11.67
N ILE A 169 -10.07 -5.07 10.46
CA ILE A 169 -11.25 -4.87 9.63
C ILE A 169 -11.35 -6.04 8.66
N LEU A 170 -12.27 -6.97 8.95
CA LEU A 170 -12.57 -8.07 8.05
C LEU A 170 -13.53 -7.57 6.98
N LYS A 171 -13.07 -7.62 5.73
CA LYS A 171 -13.87 -7.28 4.56
C LYS A 171 -14.47 -8.55 3.98
N THR A 172 -15.80 -8.65 4.02
CA THR A 172 -16.56 -9.72 3.40
C THR A 172 -17.44 -9.15 2.29
N TYR A 173 -17.74 -9.97 1.29
CA TYR A 173 -18.67 -9.64 0.23
C TYR A 173 -19.95 -10.43 0.44
N TRP A 174 -21.08 -9.72 0.42
CA TRP A 174 -22.39 -10.31 0.25
C TRP A 174 -22.72 -10.36 -1.24
N VAL A 175 -22.80 -11.57 -1.79
CA VAL A 175 -22.97 -11.79 -3.22
C VAL A 175 -24.40 -12.22 -3.52
N SER A 176 -25.06 -11.55 -4.45
CA SER A 176 -26.41 -11.83 -4.93
C SER A 176 -26.46 -12.04 -6.44
N LYS A 177 -27.57 -12.58 -6.93
CA LYS A 177 -27.81 -12.82 -8.37
C LYS A 177 -27.92 -11.48 -9.09
N GLY A 178 -27.09 -11.25 -10.10
CA GLY A 178 -27.19 -10.09 -10.99
C GLY A 178 -28.23 -10.31 -12.10
N LYS A 179 -28.51 -9.27 -12.89
CA LYS A 179 -29.50 -9.34 -13.98
C LYS A 179 -29.10 -10.30 -15.11
N ALA A 180 -27.80 -10.48 -15.33
CA ALA A 180 -27.25 -11.39 -16.33
C ALA A 180 -26.69 -12.67 -15.68
N PHE A 181 -27.27 -13.11 -14.55
CA PHE A 181 -26.83 -14.31 -13.86
C PHE A 181 -26.91 -15.53 -14.77
N SER A 182 -25.78 -16.21 -14.92
CA SER A 182 -25.67 -17.47 -15.66
C SER A 182 -24.71 -18.39 -14.92
N THR A 183 -25.01 -19.67 -14.92
CA THR A 183 -24.18 -20.72 -14.33
C THR A 183 -22.97 -21.09 -15.18
N SER A 184 -23.02 -20.75 -16.47
CA SER A 184 -21.92 -20.90 -17.42
C SER A 184 -21.39 -19.52 -17.81
N VAL A 185 -20.15 -19.21 -17.44
CA VAL A 185 -19.47 -18.03 -17.97
C VAL A 185 -19.13 -18.28 -19.42
N SER A 186 -19.96 -17.78 -20.34
CA SER A 186 -19.57 -17.68 -21.74
C SER A 186 -18.51 -16.58 -21.86
N LYS A 187 -17.29 -16.96 -22.23
CA LYS A 187 -16.25 -15.99 -22.58
C LYS A 187 -16.74 -15.24 -23.82
N GLN A 188 -17.02 -13.95 -23.68
CA GLN A 188 -17.30 -13.10 -24.82
C GLN A 188 -16.06 -13.05 -25.72
N GLU A 189 -16.26 -13.20 -27.02
CA GLU A 189 -15.17 -13.15 -27.99
C GLU A 189 -14.63 -11.71 -28.05
N ALA A 190 -13.30 -11.55 -28.07
CA ALA A 190 -12.66 -10.24 -28.04
C ALA A 190 -12.53 -9.63 -29.44
N GLU A 191 -12.27 -10.47 -30.43
CA GLU A 191 -11.98 -10.05 -31.81
C GLU A 191 -12.71 -10.94 -32.81
N LEU A 192 -13.00 -10.37 -33.98
CA LEU A 192 -13.60 -11.09 -35.07
C LEU A 192 -12.52 -11.88 -35.82
N SER A 193 -12.66 -13.21 -35.90
CA SER A 193 -11.71 -14.05 -36.63
C SER A 193 -12.12 -14.27 -38.10
N PRO A 194 -11.17 -14.57 -39.01
CA PRO A 194 -11.46 -14.91 -40.40
C PRO A 194 -12.42 -16.11 -40.56
N GLU A 195 -12.32 -17.09 -39.65
CA GLU A 195 -13.18 -18.29 -39.64
C GLU A 195 -14.60 -17.95 -39.24
N MET A 196 -14.79 -17.04 -38.28
CA MET A 196 -16.12 -16.54 -37.89
C MET A 196 -16.80 -15.83 -39.05
N ILE A 197 -16.05 -15.02 -39.81
CA ILE A 197 -16.56 -14.34 -41.01
C ILE A 197 -17.03 -15.37 -42.05
N SER A 198 -16.21 -16.40 -42.30
CA SER A 198 -16.48 -17.43 -43.30
C SER A 198 -17.67 -18.34 -42.93
N SER A 199 -17.81 -18.68 -41.64
CA SER A 199 -18.88 -19.56 -41.12
C SER A 199 -20.16 -18.82 -40.74
N GLY A 200 -20.12 -17.49 -40.61
CA GLY A 200 -21.25 -16.69 -40.14
C GLY A 200 -21.49 -16.74 -38.63
N SER A 201 -20.65 -17.46 -37.87
CA SER A 201 -20.86 -17.69 -36.42
C SER A 201 -20.76 -16.42 -35.57
N TRP A 202 -20.26 -15.31 -36.11
CA TRP A 202 -20.20 -14.02 -35.43
C TRP A 202 -21.58 -13.44 -35.13
N ARG A 203 -22.63 -13.87 -35.85
CA ARG A 203 -24.00 -13.36 -35.63
C ARG A 203 -24.60 -13.83 -34.31
N ASP A 204 -24.21 -15.03 -33.87
CA ASP A 204 -24.82 -15.73 -32.74
C ASP A 204 -23.97 -15.66 -31.46
N ARG A 205 -22.77 -15.04 -31.52
CA ARG A 205 -21.84 -14.93 -30.38
C ARG A 205 -21.79 -13.50 -29.83
N PRO A 206 -21.86 -13.32 -28.49
CA PRO A 206 -21.69 -12.02 -27.89
C PRO A 206 -20.21 -11.60 -27.90
N PHE A 207 -19.91 -10.42 -28.44
CA PHE A 207 -18.58 -9.81 -28.41
C PHE A 207 -18.43 -8.88 -27.21
N LYS A 208 -17.22 -8.81 -26.69
CA LYS A 208 -16.89 -7.84 -25.65
C LYS A 208 -16.97 -6.41 -26.23
N PRO A 209 -17.72 -5.48 -25.61
CA PRO A 209 -17.80 -4.11 -26.11
C PRO A 209 -16.43 -3.44 -26.03
N TYR A 210 -16.04 -2.77 -27.12
CA TYR A 210 -14.77 -2.05 -27.19
C TYR A 210 -14.82 -0.79 -26.32
N ASN A 211 -13.77 -0.54 -25.54
CA ASN A 211 -13.68 0.65 -24.71
C ASN A 211 -13.17 1.86 -25.52
N PHE A 212 -14.10 2.67 -26.05
CA PHE A 212 -13.78 3.87 -26.81
C PHE A 212 -13.14 5.01 -26.00
N SER A 213 -13.13 4.92 -24.66
CA SER A 213 -12.48 5.91 -23.80
C SER A 213 -10.99 5.64 -23.58
N ALA A 214 -10.50 4.45 -23.92
CA ALA A 214 -9.09 4.11 -23.79
C ALA A 214 -8.27 4.71 -24.95
N ARG A 215 -7.02 5.09 -24.66
CA ARG A 215 -6.07 5.49 -25.71
C ARG A 215 -5.69 4.25 -26.52
N GLY A 216 -5.73 4.37 -27.84
CA GLY A 216 -5.28 3.33 -28.76
C GLY A 216 -3.77 3.12 -28.71
N VAL A 217 -3.31 2.08 -29.39
CA VAL A 217 -1.88 1.81 -29.58
C VAL A 217 -1.35 2.76 -30.64
N LEU A 218 -0.32 3.55 -30.29
CA LEU A 218 0.38 4.40 -31.25
C LEU A 218 1.24 3.50 -32.15
N PRO A 219 1.17 3.64 -33.48
CA PRO A 219 2.03 2.89 -34.37
C PRO A 219 3.49 3.33 -34.22
N ASP A 220 4.41 2.39 -34.45
CA ASP A 220 5.83 2.72 -34.52
C ASP A 220 6.08 3.67 -35.69
N SER A 221 6.68 4.83 -35.38
CA SER A 221 6.97 5.87 -36.37
C SER A 221 8.34 6.50 -36.14
N GLY A 222 8.95 7.00 -37.21
CA GLY A 222 10.19 7.76 -37.13
C GLY A 222 9.97 9.14 -36.52
N HIS A 223 10.98 9.66 -35.81
CA HIS A 223 10.90 10.96 -35.15
C HIS A 223 12.00 11.90 -35.63
N LEU A 224 11.65 13.15 -35.95
CA LEU A 224 12.63 14.21 -36.19
C LEU A 224 12.98 14.92 -34.88
N HIS A 225 14.26 15.20 -34.67
CA HIS A 225 14.72 15.94 -33.49
C HIS A 225 14.03 17.32 -33.41
N PRO A 226 13.43 17.71 -32.27
CA PRO A 226 12.66 18.95 -32.14
C PRO A 226 13.43 20.21 -32.57
N LEU A 227 14.71 20.33 -32.19
CA LEU A 227 15.56 21.45 -32.62
C LEU A 227 15.67 21.56 -34.14
N LEU A 228 15.73 20.43 -34.85
CA LEU A 228 15.82 20.41 -36.30
C LEU A 228 14.49 20.76 -36.96
N LYS A 229 13.36 20.38 -36.35
CA LYS A 229 12.03 20.84 -36.80
C LYS A 229 11.93 22.36 -36.76
N VAL A 230 12.39 22.96 -35.65
CA VAL A 230 12.42 24.41 -35.48
C VAL A 230 13.42 25.05 -36.45
N ARG A 231 14.63 24.51 -36.60
CA ARG A 231 15.62 24.99 -37.58
C ARG A 231 15.04 25.03 -39.00
N SER A 232 14.31 23.99 -39.41
CA SER A 232 13.65 23.95 -40.72
C SER A 232 12.60 25.05 -40.86
N GLN A 233 11.85 25.36 -39.79
CA GLN A 233 10.88 26.45 -39.79
C GLN A 233 11.56 27.82 -39.91
N PHE A 234 12.64 28.07 -39.16
CA PHE A 234 13.41 29.31 -39.27
C PHE A 234 13.99 29.48 -40.67
N ARG A 235 14.58 28.41 -41.24
CA ARG A 235 15.10 28.44 -42.60
C ARG A 235 14.00 28.81 -43.60
N GLN A 236 12.81 28.23 -43.45
CA GLN A 236 11.67 28.53 -44.31
C GLN A 236 11.25 30.01 -44.24
N ILE A 237 11.18 30.60 -43.04
CA ILE A 237 10.83 32.02 -42.85
C ILE A 237 11.81 32.93 -43.61
N PHE A 238 13.12 32.70 -43.49
CA PHE A 238 14.11 33.50 -44.20
C PHE A 238 13.99 33.39 -45.72
N LEU A 239 13.76 32.19 -46.24
CA LEU A 239 13.56 31.97 -47.67
C LEU A 239 12.29 32.67 -48.19
N GLU A 240 11.20 32.66 -47.41
CA GLU A 240 9.96 33.38 -47.74
C GLU A 240 10.13 34.90 -47.77
N MET A 241 11.04 35.42 -46.95
CA MET A 241 11.42 36.83 -46.97
C MET A 241 12.39 37.19 -48.11
N GLY A 242 12.81 36.22 -48.93
CA GLY A 242 13.73 36.42 -50.06
C GLY A 242 15.21 36.42 -49.68
N PHE A 243 15.58 35.99 -48.47
CA PHE A 243 16.98 35.82 -48.08
C PHE A 243 17.57 34.56 -48.72
N THR A 244 18.88 34.59 -49.01
CA THR A 244 19.64 33.40 -49.45
C THR A 244 20.44 32.85 -48.26
N GLU A 245 20.45 31.54 -48.08
CA GLU A 245 21.23 30.87 -47.02
C GLU A 245 22.73 30.96 -47.32
N MET A 246 23.50 31.48 -46.36
CA MET A 246 24.96 31.57 -46.47
C MET A 246 25.62 30.26 -45.98
N PRO A 247 26.67 29.75 -46.65
CA PRO A 247 27.37 28.56 -46.22
C PRO A 247 28.10 28.81 -44.89
N THR A 248 28.03 27.84 -43.98
CA THR A 248 28.65 27.89 -42.64
C THR A 248 29.43 26.60 -42.33
N ASP A 249 30.05 26.01 -43.36
CA ASP A 249 30.80 24.75 -43.30
C ASP A 249 32.17 24.86 -42.59
N ASN A 250 32.26 25.75 -41.58
CA ASN A 250 33.47 26.19 -40.89
C ASN A 250 33.21 26.28 -39.38
N PHE A 251 33.43 25.19 -38.66
CA PHE A 251 33.33 25.21 -37.18
C PHE A 251 34.54 25.87 -36.50
N ILE A 252 35.69 25.88 -37.18
CA ILE A 252 36.92 26.51 -36.70
C ILE A 252 37.09 27.81 -37.47
N GLU A 253 37.06 28.93 -36.75
CA GLU A 253 37.26 30.25 -37.32
C GLU A 253 38.52 30.94 -36.81
N SER A 254 39.13 31.75 -37.68
CA SER A 254 40.27 32.57 -37.28
C SER A 254 39.81 33.70 -36.36
N SER A 255 40.64 34.08 -35.38
CA SER A 255 40.34 35.21 -34.47
C SER A 255 40.09 36.52 -35.24
N PHE A 256 40.76 36.67 -36.40
CA PHE A 256 40.54 37.79 -37.31
C PHE A 256 39.10 37.87 -37.82
N TRP A 257 38.57 36.79 -38.41
CA TRP A 257 37.19 36.78 -38.95
C TRP A 257 36.13 36.80 -37.86
N ASN A 258 36.35 36.10 -36.74
CA ASN A 258 35.37 36.02 -35.66
C ASN A 258 35.26 37.31 -34.83
N PHE A 259 36.31 38.15 -34.82
CA PHE A 259 36.33 39.35 -33.97
C PHE A 259 36.82 40.63 -34.66
N ASP A 260 38.03 40.63 -35.24
CA ASP A 260 38.65 41.86 -35.78
C ASP A 260 37.86 42.41 -36.98
N ALA A 261 37.40 41.53 -37.88
CA ALA A 261 36.59 41.88 -39.05
C ALA A 261 35.23 42.48 -38.67
N LEU A 262 34.72 42.16 -37.47
CA LEU A 262 33.48 42.70 -36.92
C LEU A 262 33.71 43.96 -36.06
N PHE A 263 34.91 44.54 -36.11
CA PHE A 263 35.32 45.73 -35.37
C PHE A 263 35.26 45.58 -33.84
N GLN A 264 35.35 44.34 -33.33
CA GLN A 264 35.42 44.06 -31.91
C GLN A 264 36.86 44.26 -31.38
N PRO A 265 37.09 45.03 -30.31
CA PRO A 265 38.44 45.28 -29.79
C PRO A 265 39.20 44.00 -29.39
N GLN A 266 40.53 44.02 -29.51
CA GLN A 266 41.39 42.88 -29.13
C GLN A 266 41.39 42.59 -27.62
N GLN A 267 41.19 43.62 -26.79
CA GLN A 267 41.11 43.49 -25.33
C GLN A 267 39.68 43.16 -24.85
N HIS A 268 38.76 42.83 -25.76
CA HIS A 268 37.37 42.57 -25.40
C HIS A 268 37.26 41.26 -24.58
N PRO A 269 36.56 41.26 -23.42
CA PRO A 269 36.47 40.10 -22.53
C PRO A 269 35.99 38.80 -23.22
N ALA A 270 35.09 38.90 -24.19
CA ALA A 270 34.63 37.74 -24.96
C ALA A 270 35.74 36.98 -25.73
N ARG A 271 36.95 37.55 -25.87
CA ARG A 271 38.13 36.85 -26.44
C ARG A 271 38.94 36.08 -25.40
N ASP A 272 38.54 36.11 -24.13
CA ASP A 272 39.19 35.34 -23.07
C ASP A 272 38.92 33.84 -23.23
N GLN A 273 39.81 33.00 -22.71
CA GLN A 273 39.74 31.54 -22.76
C GLN A 273 38.51 30.98 -22.03
N HIS A 274 37.95 31.76 -21.11
CA HIS A 274 36.72 31.39 -20.40
C HIS A 274 35.47 31.48 -21.29
N ASP A 275 35.46 32.37 -22.29
CA ASP A 275 34.31 32.63 -23.16
C ASP A 275 34.46 32.02 -24.56
N THR A 276 35.69 31.88 -25.05
CA THR A 276 35.99 31.35 -26.39
C THR A 276 36.94 30.16 -26.32
N PHE A 277 36.58 29.07 -27.01
CA PHE A 277 37.45 27.91 -27.15
C PHE A 277 38.54 28.17 -28.20
N PHE A 278 39.78 28.32 -27.74
CA PHE A 278 40.96 28.41 -28.62
C PHE A 278 41.56 27.04 -28.88
N LEU A 279 42.04 26.84 -30.11
CA LEU A 279 42.73 25.61 -30.50
C LEU A 279 44.20 25.66 -30.11
N ARG A 280 44.75 24.49 -29.77
CA ARG A 280 46.18 24.29 -29.53
C ARG A 280 46.74 23.45 -30.68
N GLY A 281 47.73 23.96 -31.39
CA GLY A 281 48.51 23.17 -32.35
C GLY A 281 48.29 23.46 -33.83
N TRP A 282 47.89 24.69 -34.18
CA TRP A 282 48.04 25.28 -35.51
C TRP A 282 48.56 26.71 -35.34
#